data_AF-A0A2G2FIC5-F1
#
_entry.id   AF-A0A2G2FIC5-F1
#
_cell.length_a   1.000
_cell.length_b   1.000
_cell.length_c   1.000
_cell.angle_alpha   90.00
_cell.angle_beta   90.00
_cell.angle_gamma   90.00
#
_symmetry.space_group_name_H-M   'P 1'
#
loop_
_entity.id
_entity.type
_entity.pdbx_description
1 polymer ?
#
loop_
_entity_poly.entity_id
_entity_poly.type
_entity_poly.pdbx_seq_one_letter_code
_entity_poly.pdbx_strand_id
1 'polypeptide(L)'
;MVIAMKSCKDITLLVEKGKITKLSFKEKVQVKFHLAMCKLCRNFAVDSDFLDRVLSQLKPSSLKLTYEEKESVKDSLNRSKE
;
A
#
# COMPACT_ATOMS: atom_id res chain seq x y z
N MET A 1 -23.96 -9.21 -10.61
CA MET A 1 -22.95 -8.64 -9.68
C MET A 1 -22.87 -7.15 -9.95
N VAL A 2 -23.31 -6.27 -9.03
CA VAL A 2 -23.31 -4.82 -9.28
C VAL A 2 -21.94 -4.24 -8.88
N ILE A 3 -21.21 -3.70 -9.85
CA ILE A 3 -19.96 -2.98 -9.60
C ILE A 3 -20.35 -1.56 -9.18
N ALA A 4 -20.47 -1.33 -7.87
CA ALA A 4 -20.73 0.00 -7.34
C ALA A 4 -19.56 0.93 -7.67
N MET A 5 -19.86 2.07 -8.30
CA MET A 5 -18.89 3.10 -8.62
C MET A 5 -18.42 3.78 -7.33
N LYS A 6 -17.14 3.62 -7.02
CA LYS A 6 -16.49 4.19 -5.84
C LYS A 6 -15.97 5.60 -6.13
N SER A 7 -15.86 6.42 -5.09
CA SER A 7 -15.28 7.76 -5.20
C SER A 7 -13.79 7.68 -5.56
N CYS A 8 -13.23 8.75 -6.13
CA CYS A 8 -11.79 8.81 -6.41
C CYS A 8 -10.96 8.54 -5.14
N LYS A 9 -11.39 9.06 -3.98
CA LYS A 9 -10.74 8.84 -2.67
C LYS A 9 -10.69 7.36 -2.27
N ASP A 10 -11.80 6.65 -2.46
CA ASP A 10 -11.85 5.21 -2.14
C ASP A 10 -10.95 4.41 -3.09
N ILE A 11 -10.92 4.81 -4.37
CA ILE A 11 -10.13 4.12 -5.39
C ILE A 11 -8.64 4.33 -5.16
N THR A 12 -8.18 5.55 -4.86
CA THR A 12 -6.77 5.80 -4.53
C THR A 12 -6.36 5.01 -3.29
N LEU A 13 -7.23 4.92 -2.27
CA LEU A 13 -6.98 4.08 -1.10
C LEU A 13 -6.87 2.59 -1.46
N LEU A 14 -7.75 2.07 -2.33
CA LEU A 14 -7.66 0.69 -2.79
C LEU A 14 -6.43 0.42 -3.65
N VAL A 15 -6.00 1.38 -4.46
CA VAL A 15 -4.75 1.30 -5.25
C VAL A 15 -3.56 1.12 -4.31
N GLU A 16 -3.42 1.97 -3.29
CA GLU A 16 -2.32 1.87 -2.31
C GLU A 16 -2.42 0.59 -1.48
N LYS A 17 -3.63 0.24 -1.03
CA LYS A 17 -3.87 -1.02 -0.32
C LYS A 17 -3.42 -2.23 -1.14
N GLY A 18 -3.60 -2.20 -2.46
CA GLY A 18 -3.21 -3.26 -3.37
C GLY A 18 -1.71 -3.43 -3.57
N LYS A 19 -0.91 -2.43 -3.21
CA LYS A 19 0.55 -2.50 -3.22
C LYS A 19 1.10 -3.20 -1.97
N ILE A 20 0.45 -2.99 -0.83
CA ILE A 20 0.88 -3.53 0.47
C ILE A 20 0.24 -4.91 0.74
N THR A 21 -1.01 -5.09 0.32
CA THR A 21 -1.82 -6.26 0.64
C THR A 21 -2.58 -6.78 -0.58
N LYS A 22 -3.04 -8.04 -0.51
CA LYS A 22 -3.86 -8.61 -1.59
C LYS A 22 -5.26 -8.02 -1.56
N LEU A 23 -5.65 -7.37 -2.66
CA LEU A 23 -7.05 -6.98 -2.90
C LEU A 23 -7.93 -8.20 -3.18
N SER A 24 -9.17 -8.15 -2.71
CA SER A 24 -10.23 -9.05 -3.12
C SER A 24 -10.58 -8.88 -4.60
N PHE A 25 -11.21 -9.90 -5.19
CA PHE A 25 -11.58 -9.88 -6.61
C PHE A 25 -12.48 -8.68 -6.96
N LYS A 26 -13.42 -8.34 -6.07
CA LYS A 26 -14.32 -7.20 -6.24
C LYS A 26 -13.56 -5.86 -6.24
N GLU A 27 -12.63 -5.68 -5.30
CA GLU A 27 -11.81 -4.46 -5.21
C GLU A 27 -10.94 -4.31 -6.48
N LYS A 28 -10.36 -5.39 -6.98
CA LYS A 28 -9.58 -5.37 -8.24
C LYS A 28 -10.41 -4.91 -9.42
N VAL A 29 -11.63 -5.42 -9.56
CA VAL A 29 -12.54 -5.04 -10.63
C VAL A 29 -12.97 -3.57 -10.49
N GLN A 30 -13.27 -3.10 -9.28
CA GLN A 30 -13.62 -1.70 -9.02
C GLN A 30 -12.50 -0.73 -9.39
N VAL A 31 -11.26 -1.04 -8.99
CA VAL A 31 -10.08 -0.24 -9.34
C VAL A 31 -9.91 -0.21 -10.86
N LYS A 32 -9.90 -1.36 -11.53
CA LYS A 32 -9.75 -1.42 -13.00
C LYS A 32 -10.81 -0.60 -13.73
N PHE A 33 -12.08 -0.72 -13.31
CA PHE A 33 -13.18 0.02 -13.90
C PHE A 33 -13.00 1.53 -13.72
N HIS A 34 -12.69 2.00 -12.51
CA HIS A 34 -12.54 3.43 -12.25
C HIS A 34 -11.32 4.03 -12.97
N LEU A 35 -10.19 3.30 -13.04
CA LEU A 35 -9.01 3.76 -13.78
C LEU A 35 -9.24 3.85 -15.30
N ALA A 36 -10.16 3.05 -15.85
CA ALA A 36 -10.51 3.11 -17.27
C ALA A 36 -11.32 4.37 -17.62
N MET A 37 -12.09 4.92 -16.68
CA MET A 37 -12.97 6.08 -16.90
C MET A 37 -12.45 7.39 -16.31
N CYS A 38 -11.58 7.34 -15.29
CA CYS A 38 -11.10 8.51 -14.58
C CYS A 38 -9.60 8.70 -14.81
N LYS A 39 -9.26 9.69 -15.66
CA LYS A 39 -7.87 10.02 -16.00
C LYS A 39 -7.04 10.40 -14.77
N LEU A 40 -7.61 11.16 -13.84
CA LEU A 40 -6.94 11.57 -12.60
C LEU A 40 -6.48 10.37 -11.76
N CYS A 41 -7.36 9.38 -11.55
CA CYS A 41 -6.98 8.19 -10.80
C CYS A 41 -5.98 7.31 -11.57
N ARG A 42 -6.06 7.28 -12.92
CA ARG A 42 -5.06 6.62 -13.75
C ARG A 42 -3.67 7.25 -13.60
N ASN A 43 -3.60 8.58 -13.64
CA ASN A 43 -2.35 9.31 -13.40
C ASN A 43 -1.82 9.04 -11.98
N PHE A 44 -2.68 9.16 -10.97
CA PHE A 44 -2.30 8.82 -9.59
C PHE A 44 -1.70 7.41 -9.46
N ALA A 45 -2.30 6.41 -10.09
CA ALA A 45 -1.79 5.04 -10.04
C ALA A 45 -0.39 4.92 -10.66
N VAL A 46 -0.13 5.63 -11.78
CA VAL A 46 1.18 5.68 -12.43
C VAL A 46 2.21 6.42 -11.55
N ASP A 47 1.85 7.59 -11.03
CA ASP A 47 2.73 8.42 -10.20
C ASP A 47 3.11 7.69 -8.90
N SER A 48 2.12 7.05 -8.26
CA SER A 48 2.35 6.27 -7.05
C SER A 48 3.27 5.06 -7.34
N ASP A 49 3.11 4.38 -8.49
CA ASP A 49 3.96 3.26 -8.89
C ASP A 49 5.39 3.72 -9.24
N PHE A 50 5.53 4.93 -9.76
CA PHE A 50 6.83 5.57 -9.94
C PHE A 50 7.50 5.89 -8.59
N LEU A 51 6.76 6.47 -7.64
CA LEU A 51 7.27 6.73 -6.29
C LEU A 51 7.74 5.45 -5.61
N ASP A 52 6.95 4.37 -5.67
CA ASP A 52 7.32 3.08 -5.08
C ASP A 52 8.63 2.54 -5.67
N ARG A 53 8.79 2.63 -6.99
CA ARG A 53 10.04 2.25 -7.67
C ARG A 53 11.23 3.09 -7.21
N VAL A 54 11.09 4.43 -7.17
CA VAL A 54 12.17 5.33 -6.75
C VAL A 54 12.55 5.08 -5.29
N LEU A 55 11.55 4.93 -4.42
CA LEU A 55 11.76 4.64 -3.00
C LEU A 55 12.38 3.26 -2.78
N SER A 56 12.03 2.25 -3.59
CA SER A 56 12.65 0.91 -3.51
C SER A 56 14.13 0.89 -3.92
N GLN A 57 14.57 1.86 -4.74
CA GLN A 57 15.96 2.03 -5.15
C GLN A 57 16.80 2.74 -4.11
N LEU A 58 16.16 3.52 -3.22
CA LEU A 58 16.78 3.99 -1.99
C LEU A 58 17.02 2.75 -1.14
N LYS A 59 18.20 2.14 -1.26
CA LYS A 59 18.67 1.17 -0.27
C LYS A 59 18.60 1.88 1.07
N PRO A 60 17.72 1.52 2.02
CA PRO A 60 17.96 1.93 3.38
C PRO A 60 19.33 1.33 3.69
N SER A 61 20.32 2.17 3.98
CA SER A 61 21.67 1.80 4.37
C SER A 61 21.52 0.71 5.41
N SER A 62 21.67 -0.55 5.01
CA SER A 62 21.51 -1.78 5.79
C SER A 62 21.06 -1.57 7.25
N LEU A 63 19.81 -1.14 7.48
CA LEU A 63 19.20 -1.18 8.81
C LEU A 63 18.74 -2.62 9.04
N LYS A 64 19.71 -3.53 9.04
CA LYS A 64 19.56 -4.75 9.81
C LYS A 64 19.58 -4.25 11.24
N LEU A 65 18.40 -4.14 11.88
CA LEU A 65 18.33 -4.03 13.33
C LEU A 65 19.33 -5.03 13.88
N THR A 66 20.30 -4.53 14.66
CA THR A 66 21.24 -5.42 15.33
C THR A 66 20.43 -6.40 16.19
N TYR A 67 21.05 -7.52 16.55
CA TYR A 67 20.38 -8.50 17.41
C TYR A 67 19.80 -7.82 18.68
N GLU A 68 20.52 -6.82 19.20
CA GLU A 68 20.17 -6.02 20.37
C GLU A 68 18.97 -5.09 20.13
N GLU A 69 18.89 -4.42 18.97
CA GLU A 69 17.75 -3.56 18.64
C GLU A 69 16.46 -4.36 18.41
N LYS A 70 16.57 -5.59 17.87
CA LYS A 70 15.40 -6.50 17.75
C LYS A 70 14.90 -6.99 19.11
N GLU A 71 15.81 -7.19 20.06
CA GLU A 71 15.46 -7.66 21.41
C GLU A 71 14.77 -6.56 22.22
N SER A 72 15.22 -5.31 22.12
CA SER A 72 14.58 -4.16 22.79
C SER A 72 13.16 -3.88 22.27
N VAL A 73 12.92 -4.06 20.96
CA VAL A 73 11.57 -3.97 20.37
C VAL A 73 10.68 -5.12 20.87
N LYS A 74 11.23 -6.33 21.01
CA LYS A 74 10.50 -7.51 21.52
C LYS A 74 10.10 -7.34 22.99
N ASP A 75 10.99 -6.81 23.80
CA ASP A 75 10.77 -6.54 25.23
C ASP A 75 9.71 -5.44 25.46
N SER A 76 9.74 -4.39 24.64
CA SER A 76 8.75 -3.30 24.68
C SER A 76 7.33 -3.75 24.26
N LEU A 77 7.22 -4.67 23.31
CA LEU A 77 5.94 -5.27 22.89
C LEU A 77 5.38 -6.24 23.93
N ASN A 78 6.24 -6.91 24.71
CA ASN A 78 5.83 -7.84 25.75
C ASN A 78 5.31 -7.09 26.99
N ARG A 79 5.96 -5.98 27.36
CA ARG A 79 5.52 -5.08 28.46
C ARG A 79 4.17 -4.40 28.22
N SER A 80 3.75 -4.24 26.97
CA SER A 80 2.44 -3.63 26.63
C SER A 80 1.27 -4.62 26.65
N LYS A 81 1.53 -5.89 27.02
CA LYS A 81 0.50 -6.94 27.16
C LYS A 81 0.14 -7.28 28.62
N GLU A 82 0.72 -6.57 29.58
CA GLU A 82 0.40 -6.68 31.01
C GLU A 82 -0.58 -5.59 31.46
#